data_AF-A0A7K9UXY2-F1
#
_entry.id   AF-A0A7K9UXY2-F1
#
_cell.length_a   1.000
_cell.length_b   1.000
_cell.length_c   1.000
_cell.angle_alpha   90.00
_cell.angle_beta   90.00
_cell.angle_gamma   90.00
#
_symmetry.space_group_name_H-M   'P 1'
#
loop_
_entity.id
_entity.type
_entity.pdbx_description
1 polymer ?
#
loop_
_entity_poly.entity_id
_entity_poly.type
_entity_poly.pdbx_seq_one_letter_code
_entity_poly.pdbx_strand_id
1 'polypeptide(L)'
;GEDSRSFHISTQGTPPSTAGAGETLSSITAVAGGQLTLECPVDAVPPPRIEWHREGSPLREDARRQTLAEGRILRIQAVGTEDSGEYICRAGTMPGNTSLRFQVEIHG
;
A
#
# COMPACT_ATOMS: atom_id res chain seq x y z
N GLY A 1 31.03 13.72 45.03
CA GLY A 1 30.70 14.35 43.74
C GLY A 1 31.05 13.36 42.67
N GLU A 2 30.12 12.46 42.42
CA GLU A 2 30.19 11.37 41.44
C GLU A 2 28.91 11.56 40.62
N ASP A 3 28.79 11.33 39.34
CA ASP A 3 29.49 10.44 38.43
C ASP A 3 28.91 10.82 37.07
N SER A 4 29.71 11.15 36.06
CA SER A 4 29.18 11.30 34.70
C SER A 4 29.62 10.10 33.88
N ARG A 5 28.79 9.05 33.99
CA ARG A 5 28.78 7.87 33.11
C ARG A 5 28.69 8.31 31.65
N SER A 6 29.67 7.90 30.87
CA SER A 6 29.67 7.96 29.42
C SER A 6 28.68 6.92 28.86
N PHE A 7 27.78 7.36 27.97
CA PHE A 7 26.87 6.48 27.24
C PHE A 7 27.37 6.35 25.79
N HIS A 8 27.98 5.21 25.47
CA HIS A 8 28.32 4.85 24.10
C HIS A 8 27.07 4.24 23.46
N ILE A 9 26.34 5.01 22.66
CA ILE A 9 25.18 4.51 21.93
C ILE A 9 25.67 3.87 20.63
N SER A 10 25.85 2.55 20.64
CA SER A 10 26.00 1.76 19.42
C SER A 10 24.60 1.32 18.97
N THR A 11 23.92 2.16 18.18
CA THR A 11 22.71 1.73 17.47
C THR A 11 23.11 0.88 16.27
N GLN A 12 23.22 -0.44 16.46
CA GLN A 12 22.94 -1.37 15.36
C GLN A 12 21.42 -1.54 15.25
N GLY A 13 20.76 -0.50 14.75
CA GLY A 13 19.38 -0.60 14.29
C GLY A 13 19.42 -1.03 12.83
N THR A 14 18.98 -2.25 12.53
CA THR A 14 18.40 -2.55 11.22
C THR A 14 17.48 -1.38 10.84
N PRO A 15 17.56 -0.86 9.61
CA PRO A 15 16.76 0.30 9.22
C PRO A 15 15.31 0.00 9.61
N PRO A 16 14.67 0.85 10.44
CA PRO A 16 13.26 0.68 10.71
C PRO A 16 12.57 0.71 9.35
N SER A 17 11.62 -0.20 9.13
CA SER A 17 10.63 -0.07 8.07
C SER A 17 9.89 1.23 8.32
N THR A 18 10.48 2.33 7.86
CA THR A 18 9.93 3.66 7.94
C THR A 18 8.70 3.63 7.07
N ALA A 19 7.54 3.58 7.74
CA ALA A 19 6.32 4.26 7.32
C ALA A 19 6.64 5.76 7.23
N GLY A 20 7.51 6.10 6.28
CA GLY A 20 7.94 7.42 5.93
C GLY A 20 7.28 7.76 4.61
N ALA A 21 6.78 8.99 4.51
CA ALA A 21 6.34 9.60 3.27
C ALA A 21 7.33 9.26 2.13
N GLY A 22 6.92 8.38 1.23
CA GLY A 22 7.78 7.80 0.20
C GLY A 22 7.06 6.65 -0.45
N GLU A 23 6.80 6.78 -1.75
CA GLU A 23 6.06 5.83 -2.58
C GLU A 23 6.59 4.39 -2.38
N THR A 24 5.90 3.59 -1.57
CA THR A 24 6.25 2.18 -1.42
C THR A 24 5.76 1.42 -2.65
N LEU A 25 6.68 0.78 -3.36
CA LEU A 25 6.37 -0.10 -4.49
C LEU A 25 6.38 -1.57 -4.03
N SER A 26 5.22 -2.21 -4.06
CA SER A 26 5.04 -3.64 -3.75
C SER A 26 4.83 -4.43 -5.03
N SER A 27 5.65 -5.45 -5.30
CA SER A 27 5.41 -6.35 -6.44
C SER A 27 4.51 -7.51 -6.01
N ILE A 28 3.41 -7.70 -6.75
CA ILE A 28 2.38 -8.70 -6.46
C ILE A 28 2.20 -9.57 -7.71
N THR A 29 2.10 -10.87 -7.51
CA THR A 29 1.90 -11.82 -8.61
C THR A 29 0.64 -12.64 -8.34
N ALA A 30 -0.20 -12.82 -9.36
CA ALA A 30 -1.38 -13.68 -9.28
C ALA A 30 -1.55 -14.51 -10.55
N VAL A 31 -2.46 -15.49 -10.50
CA VAL A 31 -2.74 -16.41 -11.62
C VAL A 31 -4.09 -16.06 -12.23
N ALA A 32 -4.18 -16.15 -13.55
CA ALA A 32 -5.40 -15.89 -14.29
C ALA A 32 -6.55 -16.79 -13.83
N GLY A 33 -7.76 -16.24 -13.77
CA GLY A 33 -8.94 -16.89 -13.19
C GLY A 33 -8.98 -16.86 -11.65
N GLY A 34 -7.90 -16.46 -10.99
CA GLY A 34 -7.80 -16.33 -9.54
C GLY A 34 -8.41 -15.05 -8.97
N GLN A 35 -8.07 -14.76 -7.72
CA GLN A 35 -8.45 -13.53 -7.02
C GLN A 35 -7.19 -12.73 -6.66
N LEU A 36 -7.19 -11.44 -7.00
CA LEU A 36 -6.19 -10.47 -6.56
C LEU A 36 -6.73 -9.71 -5.34
N THR A 37 -5.90 -9.54 -4.32
CA THR A 37 -6.21 -8.73 -3.13
C THR A 37 -5.03 -7.82 -2.85
N LEU A 38 -5.27 -6.51 -2.86
CA LEU A 38 -4.29 -5.49 -2.52
C LEU A 38 -4.73 -4.78 -1.22
N GLU A 39 -3.80 -4.62 -0.29
CA GLU A 39 -4.05 -3.96 0.99
C GLU A 39 -3.26 -2.66 1.08
N CYS A 40 -3.94 -1.60 1.49
CA CYS A 40 -3.39 -0.27 1.73
C CYS A 40 -3.33 -0.04 3.26
N PRO A 41 -2.24 -0.44 3.94
CA PRO A 41 -2.09 -0.29 5.39
C PRO A 41 -1.79 1.16 5.78
N VAL A 42 -2.78 2.04 5.63
CA VAL A 42 -2.65 3.44 6.08
C VAL A 42 -3.32 3.59 7.43
N ASP A 43 -2.47 3.82 8.43
CA ASP A 43 -2.87 4.18 9.78
C ASP A 43 -2.80 5.71 9.92
N ALA A 44 -3.96 6.37 9.98
CA ALA A 44 -4.04 7.80 10.27
C ALA A 44 -5.31 8.11 11.06
N VAL A 45 -5.21 9.13 11.92
CA VAL A 45 -6.30 9.61 12.77
C VAL A 45 -6.50 11.10 12.52
N PRO A 46 -7.69 11.55 12.06
CA PRO A 46 -8.86 10.72 11.72
C PRO A 46 -8.60 9.80 10.52
N PRO A 47 -9.39 8.71 10.36
CA PRO A 47 -9.24 7.79 9.23
C PRO A 47 -9.22 8.54 7.90
N PRO A 48 -8.21 8.32 7.04
CA PRO A 48 -8.12 9.02 5.77
C PRO A 48 -9.13 8.42 4.80
N ARG A 49 -9.57 9.22 3.82
CA ARG A 49 -10.25 8.67 2.64
C ARG A 49 -9.20 7.96 1.78
N ILE A 50 -9.46 6.70 1.44
CA ILE A 50 -8.59 5.89 0.59
C ILE A 50 -9.25 5.73 -0.78
N GLU A 51 -8.49 6.04 -1.82
CA GLU A 51 -8.92 5.92 -3.21
C GLU A 51 -7.93 5.04 -3.97
N TRP A 52 -8.47 4.07 -4.73
CA TRP A 52 -7.67 3.22 -5.60
C TRP A 52 -7.61 3.80 -7.01
N HIS A 53 -6.42 3.79 -7.59
CA HIS A 53 -6.16 4.20 -8.96
C HIS A 53 -5.46 3.07 -9.71
N ARG A 54 -5.74 2.97 -11.00
CA ARG A 54 -5.02 2.13 -11.95
C ARG A 54 -4.59 2.99 -13.12
N GLU A 55 -3.31 2.95 -13.49
CA GLU A 55 -2.77 3.71 -14.61
C GLU A 55 -3.11 5.22 -14.54
N GLY A 56 -3.09 5.77 -13.33
CA GLY A 56 -3.41 7.19 -13.06
C GLY A 56 -4.90 7.53 -12.98
N SER A 57 -5.81 6.61 -13.35
CA SER A 57 -7.27 6.84 -13.31
C SER A 57 -7.90 6.19 -12.08
N PRO A 58 -8.94 6.80 -11.46
CA PRO A 58 -9.65 6.18 -10.34
C PRO A 58 -10.26 4.85 -10.79
N LEU A 59 -10.01 3.82 -10.00
CA LEU A 59 -10.52 2.49 -10.27
C LEU A 59 -12.04 2.48 -10.00
N ARG A 60 -12.81 2.08 -11.00
CA ARG A 60 -14.26 1.94 -10.87
C ARG A 60 -14.60 0.57 -10.32
N GLU A 61 -15.47 0.57 -9.33
CA GLU A 61 -16.02 -0.65 -8.76
C GLU A 61 -17.10 -1.25 -9.68
N ASP A 62 -17.16 -2.57 -9.71
CA ASP A 62 -18.12 -3.35 -10.46
C ASP A 62 -18.23 -4.77 -9.88
N ALA A 63 -18.95 -5.67 -10.56
CA ALA A 63 -19.20 -7.02 -10.07
C ALA A 63 -17.91 -7.81 -9.76
N ARG A 64 -16.80 -7.52 -10.46
CA ARG A 64 -15.50 -8.18 -10.22
C ARG A 64 -14.61 -7.38 -9.26
N ARG A 65 -14.71 -6.05 -9.29
CA ARG A 65 -13.84 -5.11 -8.57
C ARG A 65 -14.56 -4.49 -7.39
N GLN A 66 -14.14 -4.85 -6.18
CA GLN A 66 -14.77 -4.39 -4.94
C GLN A 66 -13.74 -3.81 -3.99
N THR A 67 -14.10 -2.70 -3.33
CA THR A 67 -13.33 -2.14 -2.24
C THR A 67 -13.96 -2.51 -0.90
N LEU A 68 -13.14 -2.96 0.04
CA LEU A 68 -13.54 -3.45 1.35
C LEU A 68 -12.82 -2.65 2.43
N ALA A 69 -13.27 -2.79 3.68
CA ALA A 69 -12.67 -2.16 4.86
C ALA A 69 -12.46 -0.64 4.68
N GLU A 70 -13.53 0.08 4.29
CA GLU A 70 -13.52 1.54 4.11
C GLU A 70 -12.44 2.04 3.11
N GLY A 71 -12.18 1.27 2.05
CA GLY A 71 -11.19 1.65 1.05
C GLY A 71 -9.85 0.93 1.18
N ARG A 72 -9.56 0.31 2.32
CA ARG A 72 -8.24 -0.27 2.63
C ARG A 72 -7.89 -1.48 1.78
N ILE A 73 -8.88 -2.25 1.34
CA ILE A 73 -8.64 -3.50 0.60
C ILE A 73 -9.31 -3.40 -0.76
N LEU A 74 -8.53 -3.54 -1.84
CA LEU A 74 -9.04 -3.74 -3.19
C LEU A 74 -9.04 -5.24 -3.51
N ARG A 75 -10.21 -5.77 -3.90
CA ARG A 75 -10.38 -7.16 -4.31
C ARG A 75 -10.87 -7.24 -5.74
N ILE A 76 -10.17 -8.00 -6.57
CA ILE A 76 -10.55 -8.27 -7.97
C ILE A 76 -10.68 -9.78 -8.16
N GLN A 77 -11.86 -10.23 -8.59
CA GLN A 77 -12.15 -11.63 -8.86
C GLN A 77 -11.99 -11.97 -10.35
N ALA A 78 -11.65 -13.24 -10.64
CA ALA A 78 -11.45 -13.75 -11.99
C ALA A 78 -10.52 -12.82 -12.80
N VAL A 79 -9.32 -12.61 -12.26
CA VAL A 79 -8.32 -11.73 -12.89
C VAL A 79 -7.80 -12.32 -14.19
N GLY A 80 -7.57 -11.47 -15.19
CA GLY A 80 -6.93 -11.82 -16.45
C GLY A 80 -5.55 -11.18 -16.57
N THR A 81 -4.79 -11.55 -17.60
CA THR A 81 -3.52 -10.87 -17.95
C THR A 81 -3.72 -9.38 -18.25
N GLU A 82 -4.92 -9.00 -18.66
CA GLU A 82 -5.35 -7.61 -18.84
C GLU A 82 -5.46 -6.81 -17.53
N ASP A 83 -5.52 -7.48 -16.37
CA ASP A 83 -5.54 -6.86 -15.04
C ASP A 83 -4.10 -6.62 -14.50
N SER A 84 -3.04 -7.04 -15.21
CA SER A 84 -1.67 -6.63 -14.87
C SER A 84 -1.51 -5.10 -14.94
N GLY A 85 -0.52 -4.58 -14.21
CA GLY A 85 -0.13 -3.17 -14.26
C GLY A 85 0.02 -2.52 -12.90
N GLU A 86 0.10 -1.19 -12.92
CA GLU A 86 0.32 -0.38 -11.73
C GLU A 86 -1.00 0.01 -11.06
N TYR A 87 -1.13 -0.35 -9.79
CA TYR A 87 -2.21 0.05 -8.91
C TYR A 87 -1.66 0.98 -7.82
N ILE A 88 -2.38 2.05 -7.49
CA ILE A 88 -1.98 2.99 -6.45
C ILE A 88 -3.15 3.17 -5.50
N CYS A 89 -2.92 2.97 -4.20
CA CYS A 89 -3.84 3.50 -3.19
C CYS A 89 -3.35 4.87 -2.75
N ARG A 90 -4.25 5.84 -2.72
CA ARG A 90 -3.99 7.20 -2.22
C ARG A 90 -4.79 7.41 -0.96
N ALA A 91 -4.11 7.77 0.12
CA ALA A 91 -4.73 8.14 1.38
C ALA A 91 -4.42 9.62 1.69
N GLY A 92 -5.47 10.43 1.68
CA GLY A 92 -5.35 11.87 1.94
C GLY A 92 -5.46 12.19 3.43
N THR A 93 -4.36 12.58 4.06
CA THR A 93 -4.36 13.30 5.35
C THR A 93 -3.39 14.47 5.23
N MET A 94 -3.88 15.70 5.37
CA MET A 94 -3.03 16.90 5.36
C MET A 94 -1.95 16.81 6.46
N PRO A 95 -0.72 17.32 6.26
CA PRO A 95 -0.04 17.72 5.02
C PRO A 95 0.93 16.61 4.56
N GLY A 96 0.44 15.38 4.42
CA GLY A 96 1.22 14.23 3.94
C GLY A 96 0.34 13.26 3.16
N ASN A 97 0.28 13.40 1.83
CA ASN A 97 -0.46 12.45 1.00
C ASN A 97 0.34 11.14 0.92
N THR A 98 -0.11 10.10 1.62
CA THR A 98 0.54 8.79 1.56
C THR A 98 -0.03 8.03 0.38
N SER A 99 0.86 7.57 -0.50
CA SER A 99 0.48 6.74 -1.64
C SER A 99 1.31 5.46 -1.62
N LEU A 100 0.65 4.31 -1.73
CA LEU A 100 1.31 3.02 -1.91
C LEU A 100 1.04 2.55 -3.33
N ARG A 101 2.08 2.08 -3.99
CA ARG A 101 2.09 1.62 -5.38
C ARG A 101 2.28 0.11 -5.38
N PHE A 102 1.54 -0.57 -6.23
CA PHE A 102 1.59 -2.02 -6.40
C PHE A 102 1.82 -2.30 -7.86
N GLN A 103 2.86 -3.06 -8.17
CA GLN A 103 3.09 -3.60 -9.50
C GLN A 103 2.52 -5.01 -9.54
N VAL A 104 1.43 -5.20 -10.27
CA VAL A 104 0.71 -6.46 -10.38
C VAL A 104 1.09 -7.16 -11.67
N GLU A 105 1.50 -8.42 -11.58
CA GLU A 105 1.76 -9.30 -12.71
C GLU A 105 0.86 -10.54 -12.65
N ILE A 106 0.04 -10.74 -13.68
CA ILE A 106 -0.86 -11.89 -13.78
C ILE A 106 -0.30 -12.90 -14.77
N HIS A 107 -0.09 -14.14 -14.31
CA HIS A 107 0.40 -15.24 -15.14
C HIS A 107 -0.77 -16.14 -15.56
N GLY A 108 -0.74 -16.62 -16.81
CA GLY A 108 -1.73 -17.52 -17.39
C GLY A 108 -1.42 -18.99 -17.17
#